data_AF-A0A7Y6JS89-F1
#
_entry.id   AF-A0A7Y6JS89-F1
#
_cell.length_a   1.000
_cell.length_b   1.000
_cell.length_c   1.000
_cell.angle_alpha   90.00
_cell.angle_beta   90.00
_cell.angle_gamma   90.00
#
_symmetry.space_group_name_H-M   'P 1'
#
loop_
_entity.id
_entity.type
_entity.pdbx_description
1 polymer ?
#
loop_
_entity_poly.entity_id
_entity_poly.type
_entity_poly.pdbx_seq_one_letter_code
_entity_poly.pdbx_strand_id
1 'polypeptide(L)' 'MKSVKGIHSKSKEKLRIFVETVWYMAKSGCQCRLLPKIYANYRSIHRRFKRWCEKKTWEKLLKYRQEADL' A
#
# COMPACT_ATOMS: atom_id res chain seq x y z
N MET A 1 -18.96 2.12 -0.59
CA MET A 1 -17.80 1.59 0.18
C MET A 1 -17.39 2.61 1.24
N LYS A 2 -17.53 2.29 2.53
CA LYS A 2 -17.21 3.22 3.63
C LYS A 2 -15.71 3.54 3.62
N SER A 3 -15.37 4.82 3.73
CA SER A 3 -13.98 5.30 3.76
C SER A 3 -13.24 4.67 4.96
N VAL A 4 -12.24 3.82 4.70
CA VAL A 4 -11.42 3.25 5.76
C VAL A 4 -10.60 4.39 6.38
N LYS A 5 -10.87 4.73 7.64
CA LYS A 5 -10.17 5.77 8.41
C LYS A 5 -8.65 5.60 8.25
N GLY A 6 -7.99 6.59 7.62
CA GLY A 6 -6.54 6.61 7.41
C GLY A 6 -6.07 6.23 6.00
N ILE A 7 -6.95 5.73 5.13
CA ILE A 7 -6.66 5.61 3.70
C ILE A 7 -7.02 6.93 3.02
N HIS A 8 -6.02 7.65 2.55
CA HIS A 8 -6.24 8.84 1.73
C HIS A 8 -6.67 8.40 0.32
N SER A 9 -7.97 8.17 0.14
CA SER A 9 -8.59 7.76 -1.13
C SER A 9 -8.86 8.92 -2.10
N LYS A 10 -8.53 10.17 -1.70
CA LYS A 10 -8.72 11.39 -2.51
C LYS A 10 -8.04 11.35 -3.89
N SER A 11 -7.03 10.49 -4.08
CA SER A 11 -6.44 10.20 -5.39
C SER A 11 -6.27 8.69 -5.54
N LYS A 12 -7.15 8.08 -6.36
CA LYS A 12 -7.09 6.65 -6.69
C LYS A 12 -5.77 6.27 -7.35
N GLU A 13 -5.24 7.14 -8.21
CA GLU A 13 -3.97 6.93 -8.90
C GLU A 13 -2.78 6.84 -7.93
N LYS A 14 -2.66 7.79 -6.99
CA LYS A 14 -1.60 7.75 -5.95
C LYS A 14 -1.74 6.55 -5.02
N LEU A 15 -2.96 6.06 -4.81
CA LEU A 15 -3.20 4.84 -4.05
C LEU A 15 -2.75 3.61 -4.85
N ARG A 16 -3.09 3.54 -6.14
CA ARG A 16 -2.68 2.47 -7.06
C ARG A 16 -1.16 2.37 -7.15
N ILE A 17 -0.47 3.48 -7.44
CA ILE A 17 1.00 3.54 -7.51
C ILE A 17 1.62 3.06 -6.20
N PHE A 18 1.07 3.47 -5.05
CA PHE A 18 1.56 3.01 -3.74
C PHE A 18 1.42 1.48 -3.58
N VAL A 19 0.24 0.92 -3.88
CA VAL A 19 0.00 -0.52 -3.75
C VAL A 19 0.86 -1.31 -4.73
N GLU A 20 0.96 -0.88 -5.99
CA GLU A 20 1.82 -1.47 -7.01
C GLU A 20 3.30 -1.42 -6.58
N THR A 21 3.74 -0.32 -5.98
CA THR A 21 5.10 -0.22 -5.45
C THR A 21 5.36 -1.24 -4.33
N VAL A 22 4.43 -1.36 -3.39
CA VAL A 22 4.53 -2.34 -2.29
C VAL A 22 4.55 -3.77 -2.84
N TRP A 23 3.70 -4.06 -3.83
CA TRP A 23 3.66 -5.36 -4.49
C TRP A 23 4.96 -5.66 -5.24
N TYR A 24 5.51 -4.69 -5.98
CA TYR A 24 6.77 -4.83 -6.68
C TYR A 24 7.92 -5.14 -5.70
N MET A 25 8.01 -4.42 -4.57
CA MET A 25 9.01 -4.68 -3.53
C MET A 25 8.86 -6.09 -2.95
N ALA A 26 7.63 -6.51 -2.64
CA ALA A 26 7.35 -7.84 -2.11
C ALA A 26 7.70 -8.96 -3.11
N LYS A 27 7.41 -8.76 -4.40
CA LYS A 27 7.66 -9.74 -5.46
C LYS A 27 9.15 -9.88 -5.80
N SER A 28 9.87 -8.76 -5.84
CA SER A 28 11.27 -8.72 -6.27
C SER A 28 12.27 -8.94 -5.14
N GLY A 29 11.84 -8.84 -3.88
CA GLY A 29 12.77 -8.71 -2.75
C GLY A 29 13.63 -7.45 -2.82
N CYS A 30 13.30 -6.53 -3.72
CA CYS A 30 14.09 -5.33 -3.97
C CYS A 30 14.15 -4.49 -2.71
N GLN A 31 15.38 -4.13 -2.31
CA GLN A 31 15.55 -3.14 -1.28
C GLN A 31 14.84 -1.87 -1.73
N CYS A 32 13.87 -1.46 -0.95
CA CYS A 32 13.26 -0.15 -0.83
C CYS A 32 14.09 1.05 -1.40
N ARG A 33 15.42 1.06 -1.26
CA ARG A 33 16.33 2.10 -1.76
C ARG A 33 16.63 2.06 -3.26
N LEU A 34 16.46 0.91 -3.90
CA LEU A 34 16.72 0.65 -5.33
C LEU A 34 15.46 0.79 -6.20
N LEU A 35 14.38 1.32 -5.63
CA LEU A 35 13.13 1.54 -6.34
C LEU A 35 13.34 2.40 -7.60
N PRO A 36 12.88 1.94 -8.78
CA PRO A 36 12.96 2.73 -10.01
C PRO A 36 12.26 4.09 -9.82
N LYS A 37 12.82 5.16 -10.39
CA LYS A 37 12.33 6.56 -10.26
C LYS A 37 10.87 6.77 -10.69
N ILE A 38 10.32 5.82 -11.46
CA ILE A 38 8.89 5.81 -11.88
C ILE A 38 7.96 5.65 -10.68
N TYR A 39 8.45 5.06 -9.59
CA TYR A 39 7.71 4.94 -8.34
C TYR A 39 7.97 6.17 -7.47
N ALA A 40 6.92 6.64 -6.79
CA ALA A 40 6.97 7.82 -5.94
C ALA A 40 8.12 7.75 -4.91
N ASN A 41 8.52 8.91 -4.35
CA ASN A 41 9.62 9.01 -3.39
C ASN A 41 9.58 7.90 -2.32
N TYR A 42 10.60 7.03 -2.32
CA TYR A 42 10.72 5.87 -1.42
C TYR A 42 10.45 6.22 0.06
N ARG A 43 10.92 7.38 0.56
CA ARG A 43 10.70 7.79 1.96
C ARG A 43 9.22 7.94 2.28
N SER A 44 8.45 8.49 1.34
CA SER A 44 7.00 8.65 1.49
C SER A 44 6.28 7.30 1.48
N ILE A 45 6.74 6.37 0.63
CA ILE A 45 6.19 5.01 0.54
C ILE A 45 6.45 4.25 1.84
N HIS A 46 7.70 4.23 2.32
CA HIS A 46 8.06 3.56 3.57
C HIS A 46 7.27 4.11 4.76
N ARG A 47 7.18 5.44 4.89
CA ARG A 47 6.38 6.07 5.95
C ARG A 47 4.90 5.69 5.87
N ARG A 48 4.33 5.64 4.67
CA ARG A 48 2.93 5.24 4.47
C ARG A 48 2.71 3.76 4.77
N PHE A 49 3.64 2.90 4.35
CA PHE A 49 3.62 1.47 4.64
C PHE A 49 3.65 1.22 6.15
N LYS A 50 4.59 1.83 6.88
CA LYS A 50 4.68 1.74 8.35
C LYS A 50 3.36 2.15 9.02
N ARG A 51 2.77 3.28 8.60
CA ARG A 51 1.46 3.74 9.11
C ARG A 51 0.34 2.76 8.83
N TRP A 52 0.38 2.03 7.72
CA TRP A 52 -0.63 1.01 7.39
C TRP A 52 -0.46 -0.25 8.24
N CYS A 53 0.78 -0.63 8.57
CA CYS A 53 1.06 -1.67 9.56
C CYS A 53 0.53 -1.29 10.95
N GLU A 54 0.89 -0.10 11.44
CA GLU A 54 0.44 0.41 12.76
C GLU A 54 -1.09 0.46 12.88
N LYS A 55 -1.80 0.75 11.77
CA LYS A 55 -3.27 0.83 11.73
C LYS A 55 -3.97 -0.50 11.41
N LYS A 56 -3.20 -1.58 11.26
CA LYS A 56 -3.69 -2.89 10.82
C LYS A 56 -4.49 -2.83 9.52
N THR A 57 -4.13 -1.90 8.63
CA THR A 57 -4.85 -1.68 7.36
C THR A 57 -4.68 -2.88 6.44
N TRP A 58 -3.49 -3.48 6.40
CA TRP A 58 -3.22 -4.68 5.62
C TRP A 58 -4.08 -5.87 6.07
N GLU A 59 -4.20 -6.10 7.38
CA GLU A 59 -5.07 -7.14 7.94
C GLU A 59 -6.53 -6.93 7.55
N LYS A 60 -7.02 -5.69 7.63
CA LYS A 60 -8.39 -5.34 7.23
C LYS A 60 -8.64 -5.57 5.74
N LEU A 61 -7.66 -5.23 4.89
CA LEU A 61 -7.75 -5.46 3.44
C LEU A 61 -7.76 -6.95 3.11
N LEU A 62 -6.93 -7.75 3.78
CA LEU A 62 -6.88 -9.19 3.58
C LEU A 62 -8.18 -9.88 4.02
N LYS A 63 -8.72 -9.50 5.18
CA LYS A 63 -10.01 -10.02 5.67
C LYS A 63 -11.16 -9.67 4.73
N TYR A 64 -11.23 -8.42 4.26
CA TYR A 64 -12.27 -8.01 3.30
C TYR A 64 -12.23 -8.83 2.01
N ARG A 65 -11.03 -9.18 1.51
CA ARG A 65 -10.90 -10.03 0.33
C ARG A 65 -11.41 -11.46 0.61
N GLN A 66 -11.04 -12.03 1.75
CA GLN A 66 -11.50 -13.38 2.13
C GLN A 66 -13.02 -13.48 2.28
N GLU A 67 -13.67 -12.44 2.80
CA GLU A 67 -15.14 -12.36 2.90
C GLU A 67 -15.83 -12.14 1.54
N ALA A 68 -15.15 -11.57 0.54
CA ALA A 68 -15.70 -11.32 -0.79
C ALA A 68 -15.54 -12.50 -1.75
N ASP A 69 -14.63 -13.43 -1.45
CA ASP A 69 -14.46 -14.70 -2.15
C ASP A 69 -15.38 -15.82 -1.59
N LEU A 70 -16.31 -15.45 -0.69
CA LEU A 70 -17.28 -16.34 0.01
C LEU A 70 -18.72 -16.01 -0.39
#